data_AF-A0A1M3HAX6-F1
#
_entry.id   AF-A0A1M3HAX6-F1
#
_cell.length_a   1.000
_cell.length_b   1.000
_cell.length_c   1.000
_cell.angle_alpha   90.00
_cell.angle_beta   90.00
_cell.angle_gamma   90.00
#
_symmetry.space_group_name_H-M   'P 1'
#
loop_
_entity.id
_entity.type
_entity.pdbx_description
1 polymer ?
#
loop_
_entity_poly.entity_id
_entity_poly.type
_entity_poly.pdbx_seq_one_letter_code
_entity_poly.pdbx_strand_id
1 'polypeptide(L)'
;MSNLSQAALGYKSLGLSVVPVLATKRPPGYWRKYQQYFMSDRKIIHVFDQPDIFGVAIVCGKISGDYEGLDADCKYDLSGTLMKRFCAAIRAGAPGLLRRLVIASTRNGGYHIYYRCLDVGRNLILAQRPSTPEELIFHPNRLARTLLETRSNGGIIIVPPTNGYQFIRNDLRSIPTIDPTERQLLIQAARSFNEYQPDPPPAPPRSLIKEESPEDDPFLAYDQTDEVIDCLQRHGWILVRRVGPRTYFRRPGDTDKDTSGDFHHELRLFKVFTTNSMFEADKGYSPHRVYAFLECNKDFNLAAKRLLALGHGKAYKDRR
;
A
#
# COMPACT_ATOMS: atom_id res chain seq x y z
N MET A 1 31.43 6.90 -14.53
CA MET A 1 30.61 6.15 -13.56
C MET A 1 30.48 6.97 -12.30
N SER A 2 29.25 7.35 -11.97
CA SER A 2 28.89 7.93 -10.69
C SER A 2 29.07 6.94 -9.53
N ASN A 3 29.08 7.46 -8.30
CA ASN A 3 29.02 6.62 -7.09
C ASN A 3 27.80 5.70 -7.09
N LEU A 4 26.65 6.17 -7.62
CA LEU A 4 25.42 5.37 -7.69
C LEU A 4 25.55 4.20 -8.67
N SER A 5 26.17 4.38 -9.83
CA SER A 5 26.37 3.26 -10.78
C SER A 5 27.35 2.22 -10.24
N GLN A 6 28.43 2.65 -9.59
CA GLN A 6 29.36 1.74 -8.91
C GLN A 6 28.66 0.94 -7.80
N ALA A 7 27.88 1.60 -6.95
CA ALA A 7 27.12 0.93 -5.90
C ALA A 7 26.08 -0.04 -6.46
N ALA A 8 25.33 0.35 -7.50
CA ALA A 8 24.33 -0.50 -8.14
C ALA A 8 24.94 -1.76 -8.76
N LEU A 9 26.11 -1.65 -9.40
CA LEU A 9 26.87 -2.82 -9.89
C LEU A 9 27.32 -3.72 -8.73
N GLY A 10 27.83 -3.12 -7.64
CA GLY A 10 28.21 -3.84 -6.44
C GLY A 10 27.04 -4.56 -5.77
N TYR A 11 25.85 -3.97 -5.73
CA TYR A 11 24.66 -4.63 -5.18
C TYR A 11 24.16 -5.76 -6.08
N LYS A 12 24.22 -5.56 -7.40
CA LYS A 12 23.92 -6.62 -8.35
C LYS A 12 24.85 -7.83 -8.18
N SER A 13 26.15 -7.64 -7.95
CA SER A 13 27.09 -8.76 -7.74
C SER A 13 26.83 -9.52 -6.44
N LEU A 14 26.14 -8.91 -5.48
CA LEU A 14 25.62 -9.57 -4.26
C LEU A 14 24.28 -10.29 -4.48
N GLY A 15 23.83 -10.40 -5.73
CA GLY A 15 22.54 -11.03 -6.07
C GLY A 15 21.33 -10.17 -5.72
N LEU A 16 21.47 -8.84 -5.66
CA LEU A 16 20.37 -7.91 -5.41
C LEU A 16 19.91 -7.23 -6.70
N SER A 17 18.62 -7.32 -7.00
CA SER A 17 18.03 -6.59 -8.13
C SER A 17 17.87 -5.11 -7.77
N VAL A 18 18.47 -4.24 -8.58
CA VAL A 18 18.56 -2.80 -8.32
C VAL A 18 17.67 -1.99 -9.26
N VAL A 19 17.10 -0.92 -8.75
CA VAL A 19 16.38 0.09 -9.54
C VAL A 19 16.78 1.50 -9.13
N PRO A 20 16.89 2.45 -10.07
CA PRO A 20 17.13 3.84 -9.74
C PRO A 20 15.89 4.44 -9.07
N VAL A 21 16.07 5.51 -8.29
CA VAL A 21 14.97 6.31 -7.76
C VAL A 21 15.21 7.80 -7.98
N LEU A 22 14.13 8.53 -8.23
CA LEU A 22 14.12 9.99 -8.30
C LEU A 22 14.03 10.60 -6.90
N ALA A 23 14.19 11.93 -6.78
CA ALA A 23 14.05 12.65 -5.51
C ALA A 23 12.67 12.47 -4.85
N THR A 24 11.64 12.16 -5.65
CA THR A 24 10.28 11.78 -5.22
C THR A 24 10.21 10.38 -4.57
N LYS A 25 11.35 9.69 -4.41
CA LYS A 25 11.47 8.32 -3.90
C LYS A 25 10.75 7.27 -4.77
N ARG A 26 10.63 7.52 -6.06
CA ARG A 26 9.97 6.60 -7.01
C ARG A 26 10.93 6.19 -8.12
N PRO A 27 10.91 4.93 -8.55
CA PRO A 27 11.61 4.54 -9.75
C PRO A 27 10.97 5.19 -10.99
N PRO A 28 11.76 5.72 -11.92
CA PRO A 28 11.26 6.17 -13.21
C PRO A 28 10.82 4.96 -14.07
N GLY A 29 9.77 5.17 -14.87
CA GLY A 29 9.27 4.19 -15.83
C GLY A 29 8.76 2.88 -15.21
N TYR A 30 8.70 1.83 -16.04
CA TYR A 30 8.18 0.53 -15.63
C TYR A 30 9.25 -0.30 -14.91
N TRP A 31 9.43 -0.08 -13.61
CA TRP A 31 10.42 -0.80 -12.80
C TRP A 31 10.00 -2.23 -12.44
N ARG A 32 8.69 -2.55 -12.44
CA ARG A 32 8.15 -3.83 -11.96
C ARG A 32 8.72 -5.04 -12.70
N LYS A 33 9.15 -4.84 -13.94
CA LYS A 33 9.85 -5.85 -14.75
C LYS A 33 11.11 -6.39 -14.06
N TYR A 34 11.77 -5.59 -13.23
CA TYR A 34 12.96 -5.99 -12.45
C TYR A 34 12.65 -6.86 -11.22
N GLN A 35 11.37 -7.25 -11.04
CA GLN A 35 10.97 -8.33 -10.14
C GLN A 35 11.19 -9.71 -10.77
N GLN A 36 11.42 -9.79 -12.08
CA GLN A 36 11.62 -11.03 -12.82
C GLN A 36 13.03 -11.17 -13.40
N TYR A 37 13.71 -10.06 -13.67
CA TYR A 37 15.04 -10.08 -14.26
C TYR A 37 15.92 -8.95 -13.73
N PHE A 38 17.23 -9.19 -13.72
CA PHE A 38 18.22 -8.19 -13.32
C PHE A 38 18.47 -7.19 -14.45
N MET A 39 18.67 -5.93 -14.09
CA MET A 39 19.18 -4.94 -15.03
C MET A 39 20.59 -5.33 -15.51
N SER A 40 20.86 -5.30 -16.82
CA SER A 40 22.20 -5.55 -17.36
C SER A 40 23.19 -4.46 -16.92
N ASP A 41 24.49 -4.78 -16.80
CA ASP A 41 25.50 -3.83 -16.31
C ASP A 41 25.59 -2.57 -17.16
N ARG A 42 25.56 -2.73 -18.49
CA ARG A 42 25.53 -1.59 -19.43
C ARG A 42 24.33 -0.68 -19.17
N LYS A 43 23.16 -1.26 -18.88
CA LYS A 43 21.94 -0.49 -18.57
C LYS A 43 22.02 0.16 -17.19
N ILE A 44 22.63 -0.51 -16.20
CA ILE A 44 22.89 0.07 -14.86
C ILE A 44 23.74 1.33 -15.03
N ILE A 45 24.89 1.25 -15.69
CA ILE A 45 25.78 2.39 -15.90
C ILE A 45 25.02 3.53 -16.60
N HIS A 46 24.35 3.22 -17.70
CA HIS A 46 23.62 4.23 -18.48
C HIS A 46 22.51 4.92 -17.69
N VAL A 47 21.76 4.19 -16.86
CA VAL A 47 20.60 4.74 -16.13
C VAL A 47 21.02 5.47 -14.85
N PHE A 48 21.94 4.90 -14.07
CA PHE A 48 22.35 5.50 -12.80
C PHE A 48 23.30 6.70 -12.95
N ASP A 49 23.90 6.89 -14.13
CA ASP A 49 24.68 8.09 -14.44
C ASP A 49 23.80 9.24 -15.01
N GLN A 50 22.48 9.06 -15.13
CA GLN A 50 21.58 10.16 -15.52
C GLN A 50 21.43 11.18 -14.38
N PRO A 51 21.38 12.49 -14.70
CA PRO A 51 21.42 13.56 -13.69
C PRO A 51 20.17 13.65 -12.80
N ASP A 52 19.04 13.09 -13.23
CA ASP A 52 17.78 13.07 -12.48
C ASP A 52 17.68 11.92 -11.48
N ILE A 53 18.60 10.94 -11.55
CA ILE A 53 18.65 9.83 -10.61
C ILE A 53 19.23 10.29 -9.28
N PHE A 54 18.38 10.23 -8.26
CA PHE A 54 18.72 10.63 -6.90
C PHE A 54 19.34 9.49 -6.08
N GLY A 55 19.01 8.23 -6.40
CA GLY A 55 19.42 7.12 -5.57
C GLY A 55 19.21 5.74 -6.18
N VAL A 56 19.44 4.74 -5.34
CA VAL A 56 19.30 3.32 -5.61
C VAL A 56 18.37 2.66 -4.61
N ALA A 57 17.48 1.82 -5.12
CA ALA A 57 16.65 0.93 -4.32
C ALA A 57 16.86 -0.52 -4.73
N ILE A 58 16.67 -1.42 -3.76
CA ILE A 58 16.67 -2.87 -3.98
C ILE A 58 15.23 -3.32 -4.18
N VAL A 59 14.99 -4.13 -5.22
CA VAL A 59 13.73 -4.86 -5.42
C VAL A 59 13.71 -6.00 -4.41
N CYS A 60 12.74 -5.99 -3.50
CA CYS A 60 12.67 -6.94 -2.41
C CYS A 60 12.01 -8.26 -2.86
N GLY A 61 12.20 -9.31 -2.07
CA GLY A 61 11.64 -10.64 -2.29
C GLY A 61 12.57 -11.59 -3.03
N LYS A 62 11.98 -12.62 -3.63
CA LYS A 62 12.68 -13.78 -4.22
C LYS A 62 13.76 -13.40 -5.23
N ILE A 63 13.50 -12.39 -6.07
CA ILE A 63 14.45 -11.94 -7.10
C ILE A 63 15.79 -11.51 -6.53
N SER A 64 15.79 -11.01 -5.30
CA SER A 64 16.99 -10.56 -4.61
C SER A 64 17.42 -11.54 -3.53
N GLY A 65 17.17 -12.85 -3.71
CA GLY A 65 17.54 -13.91 -2.77
C GLY A 65 16.79 -13.83 -1.44
N ASP A 66 15.47 -13.69 -1.52
CA ASP A 66 14.57 -13.60 -0.36
C ASP A 66 14.86 -12.42 0.58
N TYR A 67 15.35 -11.32 0.01
CA TYR A 67 15.65 -10.09 0.71
C TYR A 67 14.37 -9.39 1.18
N GLU A 68 14.26 -9.14 2.48
CA GLU A 68 13.15 -8.42 3.09
C GLU A 68 13.67 -7.25 3.92
N GLY A 69 12.93 -6.14 3.89
CA GLY A 69 13.19 -4.97 4.69
C GLY A 69 12.08 -4.70 5.69
N LEU A 70 12.40 -4.15 6.85
CA LEU A 70 11.46 -3.40 7.68
C LEU A 70 11.73 -1.91 7.52
N ASP A 71 10.70 -1.14 7.22
CA ASP A 71 10.75 0.32 7.15
C ASP A 71 10.08 0.91 8.40
N ALA A 72 10.89 1.56 9.23
CA ALA A 72 10.48 2.22 10.46
C ALA A 72 10.41 3.73 10.24
N ASP A 73 9.19 4.24 10.13
CA ASP A 73 8.91 5.61 9.72
C ASP A 73 8.80 6.53 10.95
N CYS A 74 9.91 6.67 11.69
CA CYS A 74 9.95 7.29 13.03
C CYS A 74 9.47 8.75 13.09
N LYS A 75 9.41 9.47 11.96
CA LYS A 75 8.83 10.81 11.88
C LYS A 75 7.34 10.88 12.28
N TYR A 76 6.65 9.73 12.27
CA TYR A 76 5.23 9.64 12.65
C TYR A 76 5.00 9.17 14.09
N ASP A 77 6.07 8.78 14.79
CA ASP A 77 6.01 8.43 16.21
C ASP A 77 6.04 9.69 17.08
N LEU A 78 4.95 9.93 17.80
CA LEU A 78 4.81 11.12 18.65
C LEU A 78 5.75 11.10 19.86
N SER A 79 6.20 9.92 20.29
CA SER A 79 7.13 9.79 21.41
C SER A 79 8.58 10.10 21.06
N GLY A 80 8.95 10.06 19.78
CA GLY A 80 10.33 10.16 19.31
C GLY A 80 11.24 8.99 19.73
N THR A 81 10.68 7.88 20.23
CA THR A 81 11.43 6.76 20.81
C THR A 81 11.17 5.41 20.14
N LEU A 82 10.38 5.35 19.06
CA LEU A 82 9.97 4.12 18.36
C LEU A 82 11.14 3.18 18.10
N MET A 83 12.21 3.66 17.45
CA MET A 83 13.35 2.79 17.11
C MET A 83 14.06 2.25 18.36
N LYS A 84 14.19 3.06 19.42
CA LYS A 84 14.77 2.62 20.70
C LYS A 84 13.93 1.52 21.34
N ARG A 85 12.61 1.73 21.43
CA ARG A 85 11.66 0.75 21.98
C ARG A 85 11.61 -0.52 21.14
N PHE A 86 11.60 -0.40 19.81
CA PHE A 86 11.59 -1.54 18.90
C PHE A 86 12.86 -2.37 19.02
N CYS A 87 14.04 -1.73 19.06
CA CYS A 87 15.30 -2.43 19.31
C CYS A 87 15.31 -3.15 20.68
N ALA A 88 14.67 -2.57 21.71
CA ALA A 88 14.54 -3.23 23.02
C ALA A 88 13.63 -4.47 22.94
N ALA A 89 12.49 -4.37 22.26
CA ALA A 89 11.59 -5.50 22.03
C ALA A 89 12.28 -6.65 21.26
N ILE A 90 13.06 -6.33 20.22
CA ILE A 90 13.85 -7.32 19.49
C ILE A 90 14.87 -8.01 20.40
N ARG A 91 15.61 -7.26 21.22
CA ARG A 91 16.60 -7.85 22.16
C ARG A 91 15.94 -8.78 23.19
N ALA A 92 14.73 -8.44 23.65
CA ALA A 92 13.99 -9.26 24.60
C ALA A 92 13.45 -10.54 23.96
N GLY A 93 12.89 -10.45 22.75
CA GLY A 93 12.30 -11.60 22.06
C GLY A 93 13.30 -12.51 21.34
N ALA A 94 14.41 -11.96 20.85
CA ALA A 94 15.44 -12.67 20.10
C ALA A 94 16.86 -12.16 20.48
N PRO A 95 17.40 -12.60 21.62
CA PRO A 95 18.74 -12.21 22.05
C PRO A 95 19.79 -12.48 20.97
N GLY A 96 20.61 -11.48 20.64
CA GLY A 96 21.67 -11.59 19.62
C GLY A 96 21.25 -11.32 18.18
N LEU A 97 19.96 -11.39 17.83
CA LEU A 97 19.46 -11.13 16.47
C LEU A 97 19.82 -9.72 15.99
N LEU A 98 19.58 -8.70 16.83
CA LEU A 98 19.84 -7.29 16.48
C LEU A 98 21.29 -7.01 16.07
N ARG A 99 22.26 -7.77 16.58
CA ARG A 99 23.68 -7.61 16.21
C ARG A 99 23.97 -8.06 14.78
N ARG A 100 23.23 -9.05 14.28
CA ARG A 100 23.40 -9.63 12.94
C ARG A 100 22.69 -8.82 11.86
N LEU A 101 21.58 -8.15 12.20
CA LEU A 101 20.81 -7.35 11.27
C LEU A 101 21.62 -6.21 10.64
N VAL A 102 21.31 -5.87 9.40
CA VAL A 102 21.83 -4.66 8.74
C VAL A 102 20.82 -3.54 8.98
N ILE A 103 21.29 -2.37 9.42
CA ILE A 103 20.42 -1.22 9.72
C ILE A 103 20.97 0.01 9.03
N ALA A 104 20.07 0.75 8.38
CA ALA A 104 20.37 2.07 7.82
C ALA A 104 19.44 3.13 8.42
N SER A 105 19.97 4.34 8.63
CA SER A 105 19.15 5.53 8.82
C SER A 105 18.61 6.02 7.47
N THR A 106 17.47 6.71 7.50
CA THR A 106 16.79 7.25 6.32
C THR A 106 16.75 8.77 6.33
N ARG A 107 16.45 9.36 5.17
CA ARG A 107 16.51 10.82 4.97
C ARG A 107 15.59 11.65 5.88
N ASN A 108 14.53 11.04 6.43
CA ASN A 108 13.54 11.73 7.26
C ASN A 108 13.52 11.18 8.70
N GLY A 109 14.67 10.73 9.21
CA GLY A 109 14.81 10.27 10.61
C GLY A 109 14.23 8.90 10.94
N GLY A 110 13.75 8.16 9.93
CA GLY A 110 13.37 6.75 10.07
C GLY A 110 14.55 5.79 9.89
N TYR A 111 14.28 4.49 9.93
CA TYR A 111 15.28 3.44 9.81
C TYR A 111 14.81 2.32 8.90
N HIS A 112 15.74 1.74 8.15
CA HIS A 112 15.51 0.47 7.45
C HIS A 112 16.32 -0.64 8.11
N ILE A 113 15.72 -1.81 8.24
CA ILE A 113 16.36 -3.03 8.76
C ILE A 113 16.30 -4.09 7.67
N TYR A 114 17.43 -4.71 7.33
CA TYR A 114 17.52 -5.65 6.22
C TYR A 114 17.94 -7.04 6.67
N TYR A 115 17.30 -8.05 6.09
CA TYR A 115 17.59 -9.47 6.32
C TYR A 115 17.11 -10.30 5.12
N ARG A 116 17.43 -11.59 5.12
CA ARG A 116 16.87 -12.60 4.20
C ARG A 116 16.05 -13.61 4.99
N CYS A 117 14.94 -14.10 4.45
CA CYS A 117 14.19 -15.20 5.06
C CYS A 117 13.41 -15.97 3.98
N LEU A 118 13.51 -17.31 3.97
CA LEU A 118 12.87 -18.14 2.94
C LEU A 118 11.35 -17.98 2.85
N ASP A 119 10.69 -17.58 3.96
CA ASP A 119 9.26 -17.29 4.02
C ASP A 119 8.95 -15.82 3.69
N VAL A 120 9.40 -15.35 2.53
CA VAL A 120 9.10 -13.99 2.05
C VAL A 120 7.62 -13.85 1.66
N GLY A 121 6.93 -12.94 2.33
CA GLY A 121 5.51 -12.64 2.10
C GLY A 121 5.26 -11.52 1.10
N ARG A 122 4.18 -10.77 1.36
CA ARG A 122 3.85 -9.50 0.70
C ARG A 122 4.24 -8.32 1.59
N ASN A 123 4.22 -7.10 1.05
CA ASN A 123 4.30 -5.90 1.88
C ASN A 123 3.11 -5.84 2.85
N LEU A 124 3.39 -5.64 4.13
CA LEU A 124 2.42 -5.54 5.21
C LEU A 124 2.68 -4.29 6.03
N ILE A 125 1.63 -3.54 6.30
CA ILE A 125 1.62 -2.57 7.39
C ILE A 125 1.56 -3.36 8.70
N LEU A 126 2.53 -3.14 9.59
CA LEU A 126 2.65 -3.87 10.86
C LEU A 126 2.17 -3.04 12.05
N ALA A 127 2.44 -1.74 12.03
CA ALA A 127 1.98 -0.83 13.06
C ALA A 127 1.61 0.53 12.48
N GLN A 128 0.52 1.08 12.99
CA GLN A 128 0.05 2.42 12.71
C GLN A 128 -0.40 3.09 14.01
N ARG A 129 -0.49 4.42 13.98
CA ARG A 129 -1.18 5.22 14.98
C ARG A 129 -2.27 6.08 14.35
N PRO A 130 -3.32 6.48 15.09
CA PRO A 130 -4.33 7.40 14.58
C PRO A 130 -3.70 8.75 14.19
N SER A 131 -4.16 9.37 13.12
CA SER A 131 -3.75 10.75 12.79
C SER A 131 -4.18 11.72 13.89
N THR A 132 -3.37 12.75 14.16
CA THR A 132 -3.74 13.78 15.14
C THR A 132 -4.83 14.69 14.58
N PRO A 133 -5.57 15.43 15.43
CA PRO A 133 -6.53 16.42 14.95
C PRO A 133 -5.92 17.40 13.95
N GLU A 134 -4.70 17.88 14.21
CA GLU A 134 -3.99 18.83 13.34
C GLU A 134 -3.65 18.20 11.99
N GLU A 135 -3.22 16.93 11.98
CA GLU A 135 -2.94 16.20 10.76
C GLU A 135 -4.21 15.95 9.91
N LEU A 136 -5.36 15.79 10.56
CA LEU A 136 -6.65 15.60 9.90
C LEU A 136 -7.18 16.90 9.29
N ILE A 137 -6.79 18.08 9.80
CA ILE A 137 -7.12 19.37 9.16
C ILE A 137 -6.56 19.41 7.73
N PHE A 138 -5.30 19.01 7.55
CA PHE A 138 -4.65 19.02 6.23
C PHE A 138 -4.95 17.77 5.40
N HIS A 139 -5.21 16.63 6.06
CA HIS A 139 -5.41 15.34 5.42
C HIS A 139 -6.60 14.58 6.05
N PRO A 140 -7.84 15.04 5.85
CA PRO A 140 -9.02 14.54 6.58
C PRO A 140 -9.30 13.05 6.34
N ASN A 141 -8.92 12.53 5.18
CA ASN A 141 -9.13 11.12 4.82
C ASN A 141 -7.97 10.21 5.23
N ARG A 142 -6.87 10.74 5.79
CA ARG A 142 -5.73 9.94 6.23
C ARG A 142 -5.86 9.69 7.72
N LEU A 143 -6.68 8.70 8.09
CA LEU A 143 -7.03 8.42 9.48
C LEU A 143 -5.89 7.82 10.31
N ALA A 144 -4.84 7.31 9.66
CA ALA A 144 -3.72 6.69 10.34
C ALA A 144 -2.36 7.00 9.69
N ARG A 145 -1.31 6.93 10.51
CA ARG A 145 0.09 7.05 10.11
C ARG A 145 0.81 5.73 10.33
N THR A 146 1.41 5.20 9.27
CA THR A 146 2.23 3.98 9.34
C THR A 146 3.51 4.24 10.10
N LEU A 147 3.80 3.40 11.09
CA LEU A 147 5.01 3.44 11.91
C LEU A 147 6.02 2.39 11.45
N LEU A 148 5.54 1.18 11.17
CA LEU A 148 6.36 0.03 10.76
C LEU A 148 5.68 -0.73 9.63
N GLU A 149 6.42 -1.00 8.56
CA GLU A 149 5.96 -1.85 7.45
C GLU A 149 7.05 -2.80 6.96
N THR A 150 6.64 -3.90 6.34
CA THR A 150 7.55 -4.80 5.62
C THR A 150 7.64 -4.41 4.15
N ARG A 151 8.84 -4.58 3.60
CA ARG A 151 9.17 -4.46 2.18
C ARG A 151 9.65 -5.83 1.71
N SER A 152 8.77 -6.56 1.05
CA SER A 152 8.95 -7.96 0.63
C SER A 152 8.66 -8.09 -0.87
N ASN A 153 8.15 -9.23 -1.34
CA ASN A 153 7.81 -9.41 -2.76
C ASN A 153 6.93 -8.26 -3.29
N GLY A 154 7.32 -7.69 -4.44
CA GLY A 154 6.63 -6.56 -5.05
C GLY A 154 6.94 -5.20 -4.41
N GLY A 155 7.77 -5.16 -3.37
CA GLY A 155 8.29 -3.96 -2.74
C GLY A 155 9.65 -3.54 -3.27
N ILE A 156 10.00 -2.29 -3.00
CA ILE A 156 11.36 -1.76 -3.11
C ILE A 156 11.74 -1.10 -1.80
N ILE A 157 13.03 -1.03 -1.48
CA ILE A 157 13.56 -0.27 -0.36
C ILE A 157 14.79 0.53 -0.80
N ILE A 158 14.82 1.82 -0.47
CA ILE A 158 15.94 2.71 -0.83
C ILE A 158 17.11 2.41 0.12
N VAL A 159 18.31 2.30 -0.44
CA VAL A 159 19.52 1.94 0.32
C VAL A 159 20.60 3.00 0.15
N PRO A 160 21.57 3.10 1.07
CA PRO A 160 22.82 3.83 0.82
C PRO A 160 23.46 3.34 -0.50
N PRO A 161 24.27 4.16 -1.20
CA PRO A 161 24.72 5.49 -0.83
C PRO A 161 23.75 6.62 -1.29
N THR A 162 22.47 6.32 -1.49
CA THR A 162 21.44 7.35 -1.78
C THR A 162 21.54 8.48 -0.74
N ASN A 163 21.53 9.73 -1.19
CA ASN A 163 21.69 10.87 -0.29
C ASN A 163 20.61 10.87 0.82
N GLY A 164 21.05 11.08 2.07
CA GLY A 164 20.23 10.98 3.27
C GLY A 164 20.02 9.56 3.81
N TYR A 165 20.64 8.53 3.22
CA TYR A 165 20.62 7.16 3.75
C TYR A 165 22.03 6.72 4.11
N GLN A 166 22.21 6.15 5.31
CA GLN A 166 23.52 5.71 5.79
C GLN A 166 23.40 4.40 6.54
N PHE A 167 24.32 3.45 6.30
CA PHE A 167 24.41 2.26 7.13
C PHE A 167 24.92 2.65 8.52
N ILE A 168 24.18 2.27 9.54
CA ILE A 168 24.53 2.51 10.96
C ILE A 168 24.89 1.21 11.69
N ARG A 169 24.64 0.06 11.06
CA ARG A 169 25.05 -1.27 11.52
C ARG A 169 25.16 -2.21 10.33
N ASN A 170 26.32 -2.84 10.18
CA ASN A 170 26.64 -3.75 9.07
C ASN A 170 26.38 -3.08 7.70
N ASP A 171 26.46 -3.84 6.60
CA ASP A 171 26.10 -3.34 5.26
C ASP A 171 25.55 -4.46 4.38
N LEU A 172 25.20 -4.16 3.12
CA LEU A 172 24.56 -5.14 2.24
C LEU A 172 25.43 -6.36 1.90
N ARG A 173 26.73 -6.35 2.17
CA ARG A 173 27.63 -7.51 2.00
C ARG A 173 27.42 -8.58 3.08
N SER A 174 26.80 -8.22 4.20
CA SER A 174 26.61 -9.08 5.37
C SER A 174 25.14 -9.21 5.78
N ILE A 175 24.21 -9.14 4.81
CA ILE A 175 22.77 -9.34 5.06
C ILE A 175 22.57 -10.74 5.65
N PRO A 176 22.08 -10.85 6.89
CA PRO A 176 21.90 -12.16 7.51
C PRO A 176 20.70 -12.89 6.90
N THR A 177 20.84 -14.20 6.72
CA THR A 177 19.68 -15.09 6.58
C THR A 177 19.18 -15.43 7.98
N ILE A 178 17.92 -15.12 8.25
CA ILE A 178 17.24 -15.42 9.51
C ILE A 178 16.20 -16.51 9.27
N ASP A 179 15.94 -17.32 10.29
CA ASP A 179 14.92 -18.35 10.20
C ASP A 179 13.49 -17.77 10.33
N PRO A 180 12.44 -18.54 9.98
CA PRO A 180 11.06 -18.08 10.11
C PRO A 180 10.64 -17.69 11.53
N THR A 181 11.24 -18.29 12.56
CA THR A 181 10.95 -17.97 13.97
C THR A 181 11.49 -16.60 14.35
N GLU A 182 12.73 -16.28 13.97
CA GLU A 182 13.33 -14.96 14.15
C GLU A 182 12.58 -13.88 13.37
N ARG A 183 12.16 -14.20 12.13
CA ARG A 183 11.30 -13.31 11.35
C ARG A 183 9.96 -13.04 12.04
N GLN A 184 9.32 -14.09 12.54
CA GLN A 184 8.05 -13.95 13.26
C GLN A 184 8.20 -13.10 14.52
N LEU A 185 9.31 -13.22 15.26
CA LEU A 185 9.63 -12.38 16.41
C LEU A 185 9.80 -10.90 16.02
N LEU A 186 10.48 -10.61 14.90
CA LEU A 186 10.57 -9.24 14.37
C LEU A 186 9.19 -8.67 14.03
N ILE A 187 8.36 -9.46 13.36
CA ILE A 187 6.99 -9.06 12.96
C ILE A 187 6.12 -8.84 14.20
N GLN A 188 6.17 -9.72 15.20
CA GLN A 188 5.41 -9.58 16.44
C GLN A 188 5.86 -8.37 17.25
N ALA A 189 7.18 -8.16 17.39
CA ALA A 189 7.73 -6.98 18.03
C ALA A 189 7.33 -5.70 17.30
N ALA A 190 7.21 -5.71 15.97
CA ALA A 190 6.72 -4.56 15.23
C ALA A 190 5.22 -4.33 15.45
N ARG A 191 4.40 -5.39 15.42
CA ARG A 191 2.94 -5.32 15.64
C ARG A 191 2.56 -4.84 17.03
N SER A 192 3.39 -5.04 18.05
CA SER A 192 3.11 -4.55 19.41
C SER A 192 3.10 -3.02 19.51
N PHE A 193 3.57 -2.30 18.47
CA PHE A 193 3.49 -0.84 18.39
C PHE A 193 2.24 -0.35 17.64
N ASN A 194 1.32 -1.23 17.26
CA ASN A 194 0.09 -0.83 16.59
C ASN A 194 -0.90 -0.22 17.59
N GLU A 195 -1.29 1.02 17.33
CA GLU A 195 -2.24 1.80 18.14
C GLU A 195 -3.52 2.09 17.35
N TYR A 196 -3.61 1.64 16.09
CA TYR A 196 -4.74 1.89 15.21
C TYR A 196 -5.32 0.58 14.67
N GLN A 197 -6.61 0.39 14.89
CA GLN A 197 -7.39 -0.64 14.23
C GLN A 197 -8.55 0.07 13.52
N PRO A 198 -8.69 -0.08 12.20
CA PRO A 198 -9.87 0.47 11.52
C PRO A 198 -11.11 -0.23 12.07
N ASP A 199 -12.21 0.52 12.17
CA ASP A 199 -13.49 -0.09 12.50
C ASP A 199 -13.79 -1.23 11.52
N PRO A 200 -14.29 -2.37 12.01
CA PRO A 200 -14.72 -3.43 11.12
C PRO A 200 -15.73 -2.83 10.13
N PRO A 201 -15.67 -3.20 8.84
CA PRO A 201 -16.68 -2.76 7.91
C PRO A 201 -18.05 -3.16 8.48
N PRO A 202 -19.09 -2.30 8.34
CA PRO A 202 -20.42 -2.65 8.81
C PRO A 202 -20.77 -4.04 8.27
N ALA A 203 -21.23 -4.90 9.19
CA ALA A 203 -21.62 -6.26 8.83
C ALA A 203 -22.54 -6.19 7.62
N PRO A 204 -22.37 -7.06 6.61
CA PRO A 204 -23.32 -7.11 5.52
C PRO A 204 -24.72 -7.27 6.15
N PRO A 205 -25.73 -6.49 5.72
CA PRO A 205 -27.09 -6.75 6.16
C PRO A 205 -27.37 -8.22 5.94
N ARG A 206 -27.86 -8.89 6.98
CA ARG A 206 -28.18 -10.32 6.94
C ARG A 206 -29.33 -10.46 5.94
N SER A 207 -29.01 -10.65 4.66
CA SER A 207 -30.04 -10.96 3.68
C SER A 207 -30.60 -12.31 4.08
N LEU A 208 -31.83 -12.30 4.59
CA LEU A 208 -32.69 -13.45 4.41
C LEU A 208 -32.73 -13.63 2.90
N ILE A 209 -32.12 -14.70 2.39
CA ILE A 209 -32.27 -15.08 0.99
C ILE A 209 -33.74 -15.45 0.83
N LYS A 210 -34.58 -14.44 0.58
CA LYS A 210 -35.77 -14.62 -0.24
C LYS A 210 -35.28 -14.47 -1.67
N GLU A 211 -35.69 -15.38 -2.53
CA GLU A 211 -35.63 -15.20 -3.97
C GLU A 211 -36.55 -14.03 -4.33
N GLU A 212 -36.10 -12.80 -4.10
CA GLU A 212 -36.73 -11.61 -4.66
C GLU A 212 -36.05 -11.34 -6.01
N SER A 213 -36.87 -11.09 -7.02
CA SER A 213 -36.39 -10.80 -8.37
C SER A 213 -35.54 -9.52 -8.36
N PRO A 214 -34.56 -9.35 -9.26
CA PRO A 214 -33.80 -8.09 -9.39
C PRO A 214 -34.70 -6.84 -9.57
N GLU A 215 -35.96 -7.02 -9.98
CA GLU A 215 -36.94 -5.94 -10.15
C GLU A 215 -37.51 -5.42 -8.82
N ASP A 216 -37.36 -6.17 -7.74
CA ASP A 216 -37.95 -5.88 -6.43
C ASP A 216 -36.95 -5.22 -5.46
N ASP A 217 -35.66 -5.50 -5.62
CA ASP A 217 -34.60 -5.00 -4.73
C ASP A 217 -33.88 -3.79 -5.36
N PRO A 218 -33.93 -2.58 -4.73
CA PRO A 218 -33.29 -1.38 -5.26
C PRO A 218 -31.77 -1.48 -5.40
N PHE A 219 -31.11 -2.28 -4.55
CA PHE A 219 -29.68 -2.52 -4.64
C PHE A 219 -29.34 -3.46 -5.78
N LEU A 220 -30.08 -4.55 -5.97
CA LEU A 220 -29.85 -5.46 -7.10
C LEU A 220 -30.11 -4.74 -8.42
N ALA A 221 -31.20 -3.96 -8.53
CA ALA A 221 -31.51 -3.16 -9.71
C ALA A 221 -30.37 -2.18 -10.04
N TYR A 222 -29.92 -1.38 -9.06
CA TYR A 222 -28.82 -0.43 -9.25
C TYR A 222 -27.49 -1.13 -9.55
N ASP A 223 -27.23 -2.30 -8.93
CA ASP A 223 -26.02 -3.08 -9.18
C ASP A 223 -25.90 -3.56 -10.62
N GLN A 224 -26.98 -3.58 -11.41
CA GLN A 224 -26.96 -3.91 -12.85
C GLN A 224 -26.69 -2.71 -13.77
N THR A 225 -26.69 -1.47 -13.27
CA THR A 225 -26.57 -0.26 -14.12
C THR A 225 -25.20 0.41 -14.02
N ASP A 226 -24.76 1.06 -15.10
CA ASP A 226 -23.49 1.81 -15.09
C ASP A 226 -23.56 3.16 -14.38
N GLU A 227 -24.69 3.49 -13.74
CA GLU A 227 -24.91 4.77 -13.03
C GLU A 227 -23.93 5.01 -11.88
N VAL A 228 -23.26 3.96 -11.38
CA VAL A 228 -22.14 4.10 -10.43
C VAL A 228 -21.00 4.94 -10.99
N ILE A 229 -20.78 4.91 -12.30
CA ILE A 229 -19.76 5.72 -12.97
C ILE A 229 -20.12 7.20 -12.83
N ASP A 230 -21.38 7.56 -13.08
CA ASP A 230 -21.86 8.93 -12.92
C ASP A 230 -21.84 9.37 -11.46
N CYS A 231 -22.19 8.47 -10.53
CA CYS A 231 -22.06 8.70 -9.09
C CYS A 231 -20.60 9.02 -8.70
N LEU A 232 -19.64 8.24 -9.17
CA LEU A 232 -18.21 8.50 -8.93
C LEU A 232 -17.79 9.87 -9.48
N GLN A 233 -18.19 10.21 -10.71
CA GLN A 233 -17.84 11.48 -11.34
C GLN A 233 -18.42 12.69 -10.61
N ARG A 234 -19.67 12.61 -10.12
CA ARG A 234 -20.29 13.66 -9.27
C ARG A 234 -19.51 13.91 -7.98
N HIS A 235 -18.82 12.89 -7.47
CA HIS A 235 -17.96 12.97 -6.28
C HIS A 235 -16.47 13.18 -6.62
N GLY A 236 -16.17 13.72 -7.80
CA GLY A 236 -14.83 14.18 -8.18
C GLY A 236 -13.87 13.07 -8.58
N TRP A 237 -14.33 11.84 -8.77
CA TRP A 237 -13.52 10.82 -9.43
C TRP A 237 -13.47 11.09 -10.93
N ILE A 238 -12.25 11.18 -11.47
CA ILE A 238 -12.04 11.51 -12.87
C ILE A 238 -11.86 10.20 -13.64
N LEU A 239 -12.71 9.96 -14.65
CA LEU A 239 -12.53 8.86 -15.59
C LEU A 239 -11.27 9.13 -16.40
N VAL A 240 -10.27 8.24 -16.29
CA VAL A 240 -8.97 8.39 -16.94
C VAL A 240 -8.94 7.69 -18.29
N ARG A 241 -9.41 6.43 -18.32
CA ARG A 241 -9.46 5.59 -19.54
C ARG A 241 -10.36 4.38 -19.35
N ARG A 242 -10.72 3.76 -20.47
CA ARG A 242 -11.39 2.45 -20.53
C ARG A 242 -10.47 1.45 -21.23
N VAL A 243 -10.29 0.25 -20.66
CA VAL A 243 -9.46 -0.82 -21.23
C VAL A 243 -10.12 -2.16 -20.96
N GLY A 244 -10.54 -2.86 -22.02
CA GLY A 244 -11.28 -4.12 -21.89
C GLY A 244 -12.52 -3.96 -21.00
N PRO A 245 -12.77 -4.85 -20.02
CA PRO A 245 -13.93 -4.77 -19.15
C PRO A 245 -13.77 -3.76 -18.00
N ARG A 246 -12.79 -2.86 -18.04
CA ARG A 246 -12.47 -1.94 -16.93
C ARG A 246 -12.54 -0.47 -17.32
N THR A 247 -13.18 0.33 -16.47
CA THR A 247 -13.07 1.79 -16.45
C THR A 247 -12.15 2.22 -15.32
N TYR A 248 -11.07 2.94 -15.62
CA TYR A 248 -10.11 3.41 -14.63
C TYR A 248 -10.42 4.83 -14.19
N PHE A 249 -10.30 5.08 -12.89
CA PHE A 249 -10.57 6.38 -12.29
C PHE A 249 -9.37 6.90 -11.50
N ARG A 250 -9.21 8.22 -11.49
CA ARG A 250 -8.34 8.94 -10.56
C ARG A 250 -9.21 9.53 -9.46
N ARG A 251 -8.79 9.35 -8.20
CA ARG A 251 -9.54 9.85 -7.04
C ARG A 251 -9.55 11.37 -6.98
N PRO A 252 -10.52 11.99 -6.29
CA PRO A 252 -10.46 13.40 -5.94
C PRO A 252 -9.28 13.72 -5.01
N GLY A 253 -8.89 15.00 -5.03
CA GLY A 253 -7.80 15.56 -4.23
C GLY A 253 -6.41 15.37 -4.84
N ASP A 254 -5.38 15.79 -4.11
CA ASP A 254 -4.00 15.78 -4.60
C ASP A 254 -3.47 14.34 -4.71
N THR A 255 -2.98 13.99 -5.91
CA THR A 255 -2.42 12.69 -6.24
C THR A 255 -1.54 12.80 -7.46
N ASP A 256 -0.36 12.19 -7.37
CA ASP A 256 0.58 12.02 -8.49
C ASP A 256 0.42 10.66 -9.18
N LYS A 257 -0.62 9.90 -8.81
CA LYS A 257 -0.99 8.63 -9.47
C LYS A 257 -1.97 8.91 -10.60
N ASP A 258 -1.64 8.38 -11.76
CA ASP A 258 -2.49 8.43 -12.96
C ASP A 258 -3.87 7.80 -12.70
N THR A 259 -3.92 6.64 -12.04
CA THR A 259 -5.16 5.96 -11.64
C THR A 259 -5.14 5.58 -10.16
N SER A 260 -6.30 5.57 -9.53
CA SER A 260 -6.50 5.33 -8.10
C SER A 260 -7.53 4.23 -7.81
N GLY A 261 -8.34 3.84 -8.78
CA GLY A 261 -9.25 2.70 -8.72
C GLY A 261 -9.76 2.32 -10.10
N ASP A 262 -10.51 1.24 -10.20
CA ASP A 262 -11.15 0.78 -11.43
C ASP A 262 -12.52 0.17 -11.15
N PHE A 263 -13.44 0.31 -12.10
CA PHE A 263 -14.72 -0.39 -12.13
C PHE A 263 -14.67 -1.50 -13.18
N HIS A 264 -14.95 -2.73 -12.76
CA HIS A 264 -15.02 -3.89 -13.65
C HIS A 264 -16.48 -4.14 -14.05
N HIS A 265 -16.78 -3.98 -15.33
CA HIS A 265 -18.14 -4.04 -15.89
C HIS A 265 -18.79 -5.41 -15.79
N GLU A 266 -18.03 -6.50 -15.95
CA GLU A 266 -18.57 -7.87 -15.83
C GLU A 266 -18.75 -8.29 -14.36
N LEU A 267 -17.75 -8.03 -13.51
CA LEU A 267 -17.81 -8.40 -12.09
C LEU A 267 -18.67 -7.46 -11.25
N ARG A 268 -19.07 -6.31 -11.79
CA ARG A 268 -19.82 -5.26 -11.10
C ARG A 268 -19.14 -4.83 -9.79
N LEU A 269 -17.82 -4.60 -9.86
CA LEU A 269 -17.02 -4.22 -8.70
C LEU A 269 -16.17 -2.98 -8.99
N PHE A 270 -16.31 -1.98 -8.14
CA PHE A 270 -15.40 -0.86 -8.03
C PHE A 270 -14.30 -1.19 -7.01
N LYS A 271 -13.07 -1.31 -7.48
CA LYS A 271 -11.89 -1.58 -6.66
C LYS A 271 -11.04 -0.32 -6.53
N VAL A 272 -10.66 0.04 -5.31
CA VAL A 272 -9.80 1.19 -5.05
C VAL A 272 -8.40 0.72 -4.68
N PHE A 273 -7.35 1.31 -5.27
CA PHE A 273 -5.95 0.93 -5.05
C PHE A 273 -5.22 1.88 -4.09
N THR A 274 -5.82 3.04 -3.82
CA THR A 274 -5.25 4.08 -2.97
C THR A 274 -5.76 3.96 -1.53
N THR A 275 -4.87 4.16 -0.57
CA THR A 275 -5.24 4.27 0.85
C THR A 275 -5.78 5.65 1.22
N ASN A 276 -5.62 6.65 0.34
CA ASN A 276 -6.10 8.02 0.55
C ASN A 276 -7.51 8.21 -0.02
N SER A 277 -8.48 7.43 0.43
CA SER A 277 -9.88 7.58 0.06
C SER A 277 -10.78 7.06 1.18
N MET A 278 -12.09 7.26 1.08
CA MET A 278 -13.05 6.66 2.01
C MET A 278 -13.23 5.14 1.83
N PHE A 279 -12.71 4.58 0.75
CA PHE A 279 -12.72 3.15 0.46
C PHE A 279 -11.43 2.49 0.96
N GLU A 280 -11.56 1.24 1.41
CA GLU A 280 -10.42 0.40 1.78
C GLU A 280 -9.62 0.02 0.53
N ALA A 281 -8.30 0.18 0.59
CA ALA A 281 -7.43 -0.19 -0.51
C ALA A 281 -7.48 -1.71 -0.77
N ASP A 282 -7.44 -2.06 -2.04
CA ASP A 282 -7.52 -3.41 -2.59
C ASP A 282 -8.83 -4.18 -2.33
N LYS A 283 -9.87 -3.52 -1.81
CA LYS A 283 -11.22 -4.09 -1.64
C LYS A 283 -12.13 -3.72 -2.83
N GLY A 284 -12.93 -4.68 -3.27
CA GLY A 284 -13.99 -4.48 -4.27
C GLY A 284 -15.32 -4.10 -3.62
N TYR A 285 -16.01 -3.13 -4.19
CA TYR A 285 -17.32 -2.64 -3.74
C TYR A 285 -18.34 -2.77 -4.87
N SER A 286 -19.53 -3.28 -4.57
CA SER A 286 -20.66 -3.26 -5.50
C SER A 286 -21.17 -1.83 -5.74
N PRO A 287 -21.84 -1.55 -6.87
CA PRO A 287 -22.40 -0.23 -7.19
C PRO A 287 -23.20 0.42 -6.05
N HIS A 288 -24.15 -0.30 -5.43
CA HIS A 288 -24.97 0.23 -4.35
C HIS A 288 -24.14 0.59 -3.11
N ARG A 289 -23.04 -0.14 -2.84
CA ARG A 289 -22.11 0.21 -1.74
C ARG A 289 -21.35 1.49 -2.05
N VAL A 290 -20.91 1.66 -3.30
CA VAL A 290 -20.29 2.91 -3.76
C VAL A 290 -21.28 4.07 -3.60
N TYR A 291 -22.52 3.91 -4.05
CA TYR A 291 -23.58 4.89 -3.89
C TYR A 291 -23.85 5.21 -2.41
N ALA A 292 -24.01 4.20 -1.55
CA ALA A 292 -24.25 4.39 -0.12
C ALA A 292 -23.10 5.15 0.56
N PHE A 293 -21.85 4.87 0.15
CA PHE A 293 -20.67 5.54 0.69
C PHE A 293 -20.65 7.01 0.28
N LEU A 294 -20.85 7.31 -1.00
CA LEU A 294 -20.73 8.66 -1.55
C LEU A 294 -21.94 9.55 -1.24
N GLU A 295 -23.17 9.02 -1.38
CA GLU A 295 -24.40 9.82 -1.30
C GLU A 295 -25.06 9.76 0.08
N CYS A 296 -24.86 8.67 0.82
CA CYS A 296 -25.66 8.35 2.01
C CYS A 296 -24.83 8.20 3.28
N ASN A 297 -23.55 8.60 3.27
CA ASN A 297 -22.66 8.49 4.44
C ASN A 297 -22.65 7.08 5.06
N LYS A 298 -22.66 6.05 4.21
CA LYS A 298 -22.74 4.62 4.58
C LYS A 298 -24.06 4.18 5.24
N ASP A 299 -25.10 5.00 5.20
CA ASP A 299 -26.46 4.62 5.61
C ASP A 299 -27.16 3.85 4.47
N PHE A 300 -27.21 2.52 4.62
CA PHE A 300 -27.85 1.64 3.64
C PHE A 300 -29.38 1.76 3.64
N ASN A 301 -30.02 2.14 4.75
CA ASN A 301 -31.47 2.35 4.76
C ASN A 301 -31.84 3.61 3.96
N LEU A 302 -31.04 4.66 4.09
CA LEU A 302 -31.18 5.86 3.27
C LEU A 302 -30.87 5.58 1.80
N ALA A 303 -29.83 4.79 1.52
CA ALA A 303 -29.48 4.40 0.16
C ALA A 303 -30.62 3.64 -0.54
N ALA A 304 -31.21 2.65 0.12
CA ALA A 304 -32.34 1.89 -0.44
C ALA A 304 -33.53 2.82 -0.78
N LYS A 305 -33.90 3.73 0.15
CA LYS A 305 -34.99 4.69 -0.07
C LYS A 305 -34.73 5.63 -1.25
N ARG A 306 -33.49 6.12 -1.38
CA ARG A 306 -33.12 7.03 -2.49
C ARG A 306 -33.07 6.30 -3.82
N LEU A 307 -32.54 5.09 -3.86
CA LEU A 307 -32.49 4.28 -5.07
C LEU A 307 -33.90 3.93 -5.57
N LEU A 308 -34.82 3.56 -4.66
CA LEU A 308 -36.25 3.41 -5.00
C LEU A 308 -36.85 4.70 -5.59
N ALA A 309 -36.57 5.85 -4.98
CA ALA A 309 -37.05 7.14 -5.48
C ALA A 309 -36.45 7.54 -6.84
N LEU A 310 -35.27 7.00 -7.17
CA LEU A 310 -34.61 7.14 -8.47
C LEU A 310 -35.09 6.12 -9.51
N GLY A 311 -36.03 5.23 -9.15
CA GLY A 311 -36.61 4.23 -10.04
C GLY A 311 -35.91 2.87 -10.06
N HIS A 312 -34.97 2.63 -9.13
CA HIS A 312 -34.33 1.32 -8.98
C HIS A 312 -35.16 0.44 -8.02
N GLY A 313 -35.73 -0.66 -8.52
CA GLY A 313 -36.59 -1.57 -7.75
C GLY A 313 -38.07 -1.15 -7.67
N LYS A 314 -38.91 -2.00 -7.09
CA LYS A 314 -40.37 -1.76 -6.91
C LYS A 314 -40.73 -1.64 -5.43
N ALA A 315 -41.52 -0.63 -5.08
CA ALA A 315 -42.03 -0.50 -3.71
C ALA A 315 -43.04 -1.62 -3.39
N TYR A 316 -43.02 -2.15 -2.17
CA TYR A 316 -43.89 -3.26 -1.72
C TYR A 316 -45.40 -3.02 -1.95
N LYS A 317 -45.85 -1.76 -2.09
CA LYS A 317 -47.25 -1.39 -2.33
C LYS A 317 -47.71 -1.54 -3.79
N ASP A 318 -46.78 -1.71 -4.74
CA ASP A 318 -47.08 -1.83 -6.17
C ASP A 318 -47.00 -3.28 -6.68
N ARG A 319 -46.80 -4.26 -5.78
CA ARG A 319 -46.94 -5.69 -6.07
C ARG A 319 -48.43 -6.05 -6.18
N ARG A 320 -49.07 -5.69 -7.29
CA ARG A 320 -50.38 -6.20 -7.72
C ARG A 320 -50.21 -7.07 -8.95
#